data_AF-A0A2M8PK96-F1
#
_entry.id   AF-A0A2M8PK96-F1
#
_cell.length_a   1.000
_cell.length_b   1.000
_cell.length_c   1.000
_cell.angle_alpha   90.00
_cell.angle_beta   90.00
_cell.angle_gamma   90.00
#
_symmetry.space_group_name_H-M   'P 1'
#
loop_
_entity.id
_entity.type
_entity.pdbx_description
1 polymer ?
#
loop_
_entity_poly.entity_id
_entity_poly.type
_entity_poly.pdbx_seq_one_letter_code
_entity_poly.pdbx_strand_id
1 'polypeptide(L)'
;MGIFRSGLSKTRSSFMGRIRQILGNTEIDDETWEDMEAVLIQSDLGVPTTAKVIEELQQRVKREGITQADQLHEALKETLASMLKFPPPLNISGRELSIMLVVG
;
A
#
# COMPACT_ATOMS: atom_id res chain seq x y z
N MET A 1 -10.62 13.10 -10.74
CA MET A 1 -10.63 11.77 -10.07
C MET A 1 -10.53 10.57 -11.03
N GLY A 2 -10.96 10.65 -12.30
CA GLY A 2 -10.99 9.47 -13.20
C GLY A 2 -9.62 8.92 -13.65
N ILE A 3 -8.63 9.79 -13.83
CA ILE A 3 -7.31 9.45 -14.42
C ILE A 3 -6.50 8.51 -13.51
N PHE A 4 -6.54 8.74 -12.20
CA PHE A 4 -5.88 7.89 -11.20
C PHE A 4 -6.56 6.53 -11.08
N ARG A 5 -7.91 6.50 -11.11
CA ARG A 5 -8.68 5.26 -11.08
C ARG A 5 -8.43 4.40 -12.32
N SER A 6 -8.32 4.99 -13.50
CA SER A 6 -8.03 4.25 -14.73
C SER A 6 -6.58 3.74 -14.76
N GLY A 7 -5.61 4.58 -14.38
CA GLY A 7 -4.18 4.25 -14.40
C GLY A 7 -3.79 3.12 -13.45
N LEU A 8 -4.45 3.03 -12.28
CA LEU A 8 -4.16 2.01 -11.26
C LEU A 8 -5.09 0.77 -11.35
N SER A 9 -6.01 0.73 -12.32
CA SER A 9 -7.01 -0.34 -12.42
C SER A 9 -6.38 -1.73 -12.61
N LYS A 10 -5.27 -1.81 -13.35
CA LYS A 10 -4.53 -3.05 -13.64
C LYS A 10 -3.84 -3.59 -12.39
N THR A 11 -3.11 -2.72 -11.67
CA THR A 11 -2.45 -3.04 -10.41
C THR A 11 -3.47 -3.50 -9.37
N ARG A 12 -4.59 -2.76 -9.24
CA ARG A 12 -5.68 -3.12 -8.33
C ARG A 12 -6.28 -4.49 -8.65
N SER A 13 -6.56 -4.78 -9.92
CA SER A 13 -7.17 -6.06 -10.32
C SER A 13 -6.22 -7.24 -10.06
N SER A 14 -4.94 -7.12 -10.43
CA SER A 14 -3.94 -8.17 -10.21
C SER A 14 -3.70 -8.43 -8.73
N PHE A 15 -3.61 -7.36 -7.94
CA PHE A 15 -3.41 -7.42 -6.50
C PHE A 15 -4.60 -8.09 -5.79
N MET A 16 -5.82 -7.67 -6.10
CA MET A 16 -7.06 -8.27 -5.56
C MET A 16 -7.26 -9.73 -5.97
N GLY A 17 -6.80 -10.10 -7.17
CA GLY A 17 -6.82 -11.49 -7.65
C GLY A 17 -5.94 -12.39 -6.79
N ARG A 18 -4.70 -11.96 -6.54
CA ARG A 18 -3.72 -12.71 -5.72
C ARG A 18 -4.15 -12.81 -4.26
N ILE A 19 -4.59 -11.70 -3.67
CA ILE A 19 -5.10 -11.67 -2.29
C ILE A 19 -6.27 -12.65 -2.10
N ARG A 20 -7.24 -12.68 -3.02
CA ARG A 20 -8.38 -13.61 -2.92
C ARG A 20 -8.00 -15.07 -3.15
N GLN A 21 -6.95 -15.31 -3.94
CA GLN A 21 -6.42 -16.65 -4.18
C GLN A 21 -5.69 -17.19 -2.94
N ILE A 22 -4.93 -16.33 -2.25
CA ILE A 22 -4.23 -16.67 -1.01
C ILE A 22 -5.23 -16.84 0.15
N LEU A 23 -6.22 -15.96 0.25
CA LEU A 23 -7.15 -15.91 1.38
C LEU A 23 -8.41 -16.77 1.17
N GLY A 24 -8.36 -17.73 0.26
CA GLY A 24 -9.46 -18.68 0.07
C GLY A 24 -9.65 -19.52 1.31
N ASN A 25 -10.75 -19.33 2.07
CA ASN A 25 -11.23 -20.15 3.19
C ASN A 25 -10.23 -20.61 4.27
N THR A 26 -9.00 -20.09 4.27
CA THR A 26 -7.91 -20.54 5.13
C THR A 26 -7.48 -19.36 6.02
N GLU A 27 -7.17 -19.67 7.27
CA GLU A 27 -6.66 -18.69 8.24
C GLU A 27 -5.40 -17.99 7.69
N ILE A 28 -5.15 -16.76 8.14
CA ILE A 28 -3.92 -16.04 7.81
C ILE A 28 -2.75 -16.76 8.50
N ASP A 29 -1.99 -17.52 7.71
CA ASP A 29 -0.84 -18.31 8.14
C ASP A 29 0.49 -17.67 7.70
N ASP A 30 1.60 -18.34 8.03
CA ASP A 30 2.95 -17.84 7.70
C ASP A 30 3.19 -17.76 6.18
N GLU A 31 2.63 -18.69 5.40
CA GLU A 31 2.72 -18.70 3.93
C GLU A 31 2.03 -17.46 3.32
N THR A 32 0.87 -17.08 3.85
CA THR A 32 0.17 -15.85 3.46
C THR A 32 1.05 -14.61 3.63
N TRP A 33 1.81 -14.52 4.72
CA TRP A 33 2.68 -13.37 4.98
C TRP A 33 3.90 -13.33 4.05
N GLU A 34 4.51 -14.49 3.78
CA GLU A 34 5.65 -14.61 2.84
C GLU A 34 5.24 -14.19 1.41
N ASP A 35 4.07 -14.66 0.95
CA ASP A 35 3.54 -14.29 -0.37
C ASP A 35 3.25 -12.78 -0.47
N MET A 36 2.69 -12.20 0.59
CA MET A 36 2.44 -10.76 0.64
C MET A 36 3.73 -9.96 0.61
N GLU A 37 4.75 -10.36 1.37
CA GLU A 37 6.08 -9.73 1.35
C GLU A 37 6.68 -9.76 -0.06
N ALA A 38 6.65 -10.93 -0.71
CA ALA A 38 7.16 -11.09 -2.07
C ALA A 38 6.45 -10.16 -3.07
N VAL A 39 5.11 -10.08 -3.01
CA VAL A 39 4.30 -9.21 -3.89
C VAL A 39 4.61 -7.74 -3.64
N LEU A 40 4.76 -7.32 -2.38
CA LEU A 40 5.08 -5.94 -2.04
C LEU A 40 6.49 -5.54 -2.51
N ILE A 41 7.48 -6.43 -2.35
CA ILE A 41 8.84 -6.20 -2.88
C ILE A 41 8.83 -6.05 -4.41
N GLN A 42 8.08 -6.89 -5.13
CA GLN A 42 7.91 -6.79 -6.59
C GLN A 42 7.19 -5.51 -7.04
N SER A 43 6.52 -4.80 -6.13
CA SER A 43 5.74 -3.58 -6.40
C SER A 43 6.54 -2.29 -6.17
N ASP A 44 7.87 -2.33 -6.26
CA ASP A 44 8.79 -1.19 -6.08
C ASP A 44 8.80 -0.54 -4.68
N LEU A 45 8.29 -1.22 -3.64
CA LEU A 45 8.38 -0.74 -2.25
C LEU A 45 9.78 -0.89 -1.65
N GLY A 46 10.53 -1.90 -2.13
CA GLY A 46 11.83 -2.29 -1.58
C GLY A 46 11.74 -3.02 -0.23
N VAL A 47 12.77 -3.80 0.08
CA VAL A 47 12.82 -4.69 1.26
C VAL A 47 12.56 -3.95 2.59
N PRO A 48 13.20 -2.80 2.89
CA PRO A 48 13.03 -2.15 4.19
C PRO A 48 11.60 -1.64 4.42
N THR A 49 10.97 -1.10 3.38
CA THR A 49 9.59 -0.61 3.46
C THR A 49 8.62 -1.76 3.61
N THR A 50 8.80 -2.83 2.82
CA THR A 50 7.94 -4.01 2.90
C THR A 50 7.98 -4.65 4.28
N ALA A 51 9.17 -4.87 4.85
CA ALA A 51 9.30 -5.46 6.19
C ALA A 51 8.51 -4.65 7.24
N LYS A 52 8.58 -3.32 7.17
CA LYS A 52 7.83 -2.43 8.05
C LYS A 52 6.31 -2.54 7.84
N VAL A 53 5.86 -2.62 6.59
CA VAL A 53 4.43 -2.78 6.25
C VAL A 53 3.89 -4.10 6.80
N ILE A 54 4.63 -5.20 6.62
CA ILE A 54 4.24 -6.53 7.11
C ILE A 54 4.16 -6.55 8.63
N GLU A 55 5.16 -5.99 9.33
CA GLU A 55 5.16 -5.91 10.80
C GLU A 55 3.95 -5.14 11.33
N GLU A 56 3.68 -3.94 10.80
CA GLU A 56 2.53 -3.13 11.20
C GLU A 56 1.20 -3.84 10.90
N LEU A 57 1.10 -4.53 9.76
CA LEU A 57 -0.10 -5.25 9.37
C LEU A 57 -0.36 -6.48 10.24
N GLN A 58 0.67 -7.26 10.59
CA GLN A 58 0.55 -8.41 11.50
C GLN A 58 0.09 -7.98 12.90
N GLN A 59 0.65 -6.90 13.43
CA GLN A 59 0.21 -6.34 14.71
C GLN A 59 -1.26 -5.91 14.65
N ARG A 60 -1.65 -5.30 13.53
CA ARG A 60 -3.02 -4.85 13.30
C ARG A 60 -4.02 -5.99 13.20
N VAL A 61 -3.69 -7.04 12.44
CA VAL A 61 -4.50 -8.25 12.31
C VAL A 61 -4.75 -8.90 13.67
N LYS A 62 -3.70 -9.04 14.49
CA LYS A 62 -3.81 -9.59 15.85
C LYS A 62 -4.69 -8.72 16.76
N ARG A 63 -4.54 -7.39 16.68
CA ARG A 63 -5.29 -6.44 17.51
C ARG A 63 -6.77 -6.36 17.12
N GLU A 64 -7.07 -6.41 15.83
CA GLU A 64 -8.43 -6.20 15.28
C GLU A 64 -9.18 -7.51 15.03
N GLY A 65 -8.53 -8.67 15.24
CA GLY A 65 -9.16 -9.98 15.04
C GLY A 65 -9.52 -10.24 13.58
N ILE A 66 -8.69 -9.77 12.65
CA ILE A 66 -8.94 -9.87 11.21
C ILE A 66 -8.72 -11.31 10.78
N THR A 67 -9.76 -11.95 10.25
CA THR A 67 -9.70 -13.34 9.75
C THR A 67 -10.14 -13.46 8.30
N GLN A 68 -10.70 -12.39 7.73
CA GLN A 68 -11.24 -12.41 6.37
C GLN A 68 -10.35 -11.64 5.39
N ALA A 69 -10.34 -12.15 4.16
CA ALA A 69 -9.56 -11.62 3.05
C ALA A 69 -9.75 -10.11 2.81
N ASP A 70 -11.01 -9.70 2.74
CA ASP A 70 -11.38 -8.32 2.44
C ASP A 70 -11.00 -7.36 3.58
N GLN A 71 -11.04 -7.84 4.83
CA GLN A 71 -10.62 -7.07 5.99
C GLN A 71 -9.09 -6.89 6.02
N LEU A 72 -8.32 -7.92 5.65
CA LEU A 72 -6.87 -7.83 5.53
C LEU A 72 -6.47 -6.83 4.43
N HIS A 73 -7.19 -6.84 3.31
CA HIS A 73 -6.98 -5.88 2.23
C HIS A 73 -7.21 -4.42 2.69
N GLU A 74 -8.31 -4.14 3.38
CA GLU A 74 -8.55 -2.78 3.89
C GLU A 74 -7.51 -2.39 4.94
N ALA A 75 -7.11 -3.30 5.84
CA ALA A 75 -6.06 -3.04 6.82
C ALA A 75 -4.71 -2.71 6.16
N LEU A 76 -4.32 -3.42 5.10
CA LEU A 76 -3.12 -3.13 4.34
C LEU A 76 -3.19 -1.75 3.68
N LYS A 77 -4.31 -1.42 3.02
CA LYS A 77 -4.51 -0.14 2.35
C LYS A 77 -4.37 1.02 3.33
N GLU A 78 -4.95 0.91 4.51
CA GLU A 78 -4.84 1.92 5.55
C GLU A 78 -3.42 2.01 6.14
N THR A 79 -2.73 0.88 6.28
CA THR A 79 -1.32 0.82 6.71
C THR A 79 -0.42 1.55 5.72
N LEU A 80 -0.58 1.29 4.42
CA LEU A 80 0.17 2.00 3.38
C LEU A 80 -0.17 3.50 3.36
N ALA A 81 -1.45 3.85 3.53
CA ALA A 81 -1.87 5.25 3.54
C ALA A 81 -1.30 6.03 4.74
N SER A 82 -1.18 5.39 5.92
CA SER A 82 -0.62 6.04 7.12
C SER A 82 0.87 6.37 6.99
N MET A 83 1.59 5.63 6.15
CA MET A 83 3.01 5.88 5.86
C MET A 83 3.24 7.07 4.93
N LEU A 84 2.23 7.46 4.14
CA LEU A 84 2.34 8.58 3.21
C LEU A 84 2.26 9.91 3.96
N LYS A 85 3.27 10.77 3.77
CA LYS A 85 3.25 12.15 4.24
C LYS A 85 2.74 13.04 3.13
N PHE A 86 1.74 13.87 3.43
CA PHE A 86 1.34 14.91 2.50
C PHE A 86 2.45 15.96 2.43
N PRO A 87 2.97 16.27 1.24
CA PRO A 87 3.95 17.34 1.11
C PRO A 87 3.29 18.67 1.52
N PRO A 88 4.04 19.58 2.17
CA PRO A 88 3.53 20.92 2.42
C PRO A 88 3.15 21.58 1.09
N PRO A 89 2.15 22.48 1.08
CA PRO A 89 1.79 23.21 -0.12
C PRO A 89 3.01 23.96 -0.66
N LEU A 90 3.14 24.00 -1.98
CA LEU A 90 4.20 24.76 -2.62
C LEU A 90 4.08 26.23 -2.23
N ASN A 91 5.16 26.79 -1.69
CA ASN A 91 5.21 28.20 -1.30
C ASN A 91 5.52 29.08 -2.52
N ILE A 92 4.51 29.28 -3.36
CA ILE A 92 4.56 30.06 -4.60
C ILE A 92 3.66 31.31 -4.56
N SER A 93 2.96 31.54 -3.44
CA SER A 93 2.07 32.69 -3.27
C SER A 93 2.85 33.94 -2.84
N GLY A 94 2.50 35.10 -3.41
CA GLY A 94 3.09 36.40 -3.03
C GLY A 94 4.35 36.81 -3.78
N ARG A 95 4.69 36.13 -4.89
CA ARG A 95 5.81 36.48 -5.77
C ARG A 95 5.29 36.78 -7.18
N GLU A 96 5.80 37.82 -7.82
CA GLU A 96 5.49 38.13 -9.23
C GLU A 96 6.08 37.10 -10.20
N LEU A 97 7.17 36.44 -9.82
CA LEU A 97 7.80 35.37 -10.58
C LEU A 97 8.22 34.23 -9.63
N SER A 98 7.92 32.99 -10.00
CA SER A 98 8.41 31.78 -9.33
C SER A 98 9.27 30.98 -10.30
N ILE A 99 10.51 30.69 -9.91
CA ILE A 99 11.46 29.90 -10.71
C ILE A 99 11.52 28.49 -10.12
N MET A 100 11.30 27.46 -10.95
CA MET A 100 11.40 26.06 -10.57
C MET A 100 12.53 25.41 -11.36
N LEU A 101 13.63 25.07 -10.68
CA LEU A 101 14.70 24.27 -11.27
C LEU A 101 14.37 22.79 -11.09
N VAL A 102 14.11 22.09 -12.18
CA VAL A 102 13.92 20.64 -12.18
C VAL A 102 15.29 20.00 -12.43
N VAL A 103 15.72 19.15 -11.50
CA VAL A 103 16.93 18.34 -11.62
C VAL A 103 16.51 16.88 -11.83
N GLY A 104 17.31 16.15 -12.61
CA GLY A 104 17.14 14.74 -12.91
C GLY A 104 18.46 14.01 -12.82
#